data_AF-A0AAJ4AZK4-F1
#
_entry.id   AF-A0AAJ4AZK4-F1
#
_cell.length_a   1.000
_cell.length_b   1.000
_cell.length_c   1.000
_cell.angle_alpha   90.00
_cell.angle_beta   90.00
_cell.angle_gamma   90.00
#
_symmetry.space_group_name_H-M   'P 1'
#
loop_
_entity.id
_entity.type
_entity.pdbx_description
1 polymer ?
#
loop_
_entity_poly.entity_id
_entity_poly.type
_entity_poly.pdbx_seq_one_letter_code
_entity_poly.pdbx_strand_id
1 'polypeptide(L)'
;MKKQFKPKSWYIKMIHIGKRQLKIDEQSYRANLLLLTGKRSCLDMEILDLVKVLEFLKSKGFKFKAGKATKSAKRAAPTQLDKLRYIWITMNKQDFLKDGSDNALNNWSMGQTKRLNDGTAIAKLEWLQPNMLNALIEQLKNWHIRMLNEAIDHQYPAVALLSQEGQLSPENYQAFVELDEKLRAKRTQESLSGVYNALSLILSNDNSAPKQAGD
;
A
#
# COMPACT_ATOMS: atom_id res chain seq x y z
N MET A 1 35.54 2.12 8.72
CA MET A 1 34.25 2.51 8.09
C MET A 1 33.90 1.50 7.00
N LYS A 2 32.82 0.72 7.14
CA LYS A 2 32.36 -0.18 6.06
C LYS A 2 31.78 0.67 4.93
N LYS A 3 32.42 0.71 3.75
CA LYS A 3 31.83 1.35 2.57
C LYS A 3 30.58 0.55 2.19
N GLN A 4 29.39 1.13 2.41
CA GLN A 4 28.14 0.50 2.03
C GLN A 4 28.02 0.50 0.50
N PHE A 5 28.15 -0.67 -0.13
CA PHE A 5 27.93 -0.83 -1.57
C PHE A 5 26.44 -0.79 -1.89
N LYS A 6 26.08 -0.20 -3.04
CA LYS A 6 24.70 -0.23 -3.56
C LYS A 6 24.44 -1.55 -4.31
N PRO A 7 23.17 -1.92 -4.59
CA PRO A 7 22.89 -3.07 -5.43
C PRO A 7 23.47 -2.92 -6.84
N LYS A 8 23.86 -4.03 -7.48
CA LYS A 8 24.42 -4.07 -8.85
C LYS A 8 23.59 -3.29 -9.87
N SER A 9 22.26 -3.45 -9.82
CA SER A 9 21.30 -2.76 -10.69
C SER A 9 21.40 -1.23 -10.59
N TRP A 10 21.69 -0.70 -9.40
CA TRP A 10 21.87 0.73 -9.19
C TRP A 10 23.10 1.26 -9.93
N TYR A 11 24.24 0.56 -9.85
CA TYR A 11 25.47 0.98 -10.53
C TYR A 11 25.31 0.96 -12.05
N ILE A 12 24.73 -0.12 -12.59
CA ILE A 12 24.45 -0.25 -14.03
C ILE A 12 23.59 0.93 -14.51
N LYS A 13 22.52 1.25 -13.78
CA LYS A 13 21.66 2.39 -14.07
C LYS A 13 22.45 3.71 -14.09
N MET A 14 23.31 3.93 -13.11
CA MET A 14 24.12 5.16 -13.03
C MET A 14 25.13 5.27 -14.18
N ILE A 15 25.77 4.16 -14.54
CA ILE A 15 26.72 4.11 -15.66
C ILE A 15 26.00 4.44 -16.98
N HIS A 16 24.82 3.91 -17.22
CA HIS A 16 24.04 4.25 -18.43
C HIS A 16 23.56 5.71 -18.44
N ILE A 17 23.21 6.27 -17.27
CA ILE A 17 22.93 7.72 -17.16
C ILE A 17 24.19 8.52 -17.48
N GLY A 18 25.33 8.16 -16.90
CA GLY A 18 26.60 8.83 -17.12
C GLY A 18 27.05 8.80 -18.59
N LYS A 19 26.92 7.65 -19.25
CA LYS A 19 27.15 7.51 -20.70
C LYS A 19 26.32 8.52 -21.50
N ARG A 20 25.01 8.61 -21.23
CA ARG A 20 24.11 9.56 -21.91
C ARG A 20 24.48 11.02 -21.61
N GLN A 21 24.80 11.33 -20.36
CA GLN A 21 25.16 12.69 -19.93
C GLN A 21 26.47 13.16 -20.56
N LEU A 22 27.44 12.27 -20.70
CA LEU A 22 28.74 12.54 -21.33
C LEU A 22 28.73 12.38 -22.85
N LYS A 23 27.58 11.98 -23.44
CA LYS A 23 27.42 11.74 -24.89
C LYS A 23 28.48 10.79 -25.47
N ILE A 24 28.83 9.75 -24.72
CA ILE A 24 29.78 8.72 -25.19
C ILE A 24 29.04 7.77 -26.14
N ASP A 25 29.56 7.59 -27.35
CA ASP A 25 29.02 6.67 -28.34
C ASP A 25 29.19 5.20 -27.91
N GLU A 26 28.47 4.28 -28.55
CA GLU A 26 28.48 2.86 -28.19
C GLU A 26 29.86 2.21 -28.30
N GLN A 27 30.63 2.55 -29.33
CA GLN A 27 31.93 1.94 -29.61
C GLN A 27 32.96 2.40 -28.59
N SER A 28 33.05 3.71 -28.36
CA SER A 28 33.92 4.29 -27.33
C SER A 28 33.53 3.82 -25.94
N TYR A 29 32.23 3.67 -25.66
CA TYR A 29 31.74 3.15 -24.39
C TYR A 29 32.24 1.70 -24.15
N ARG A 30 32.10 0.81 -25.14
CA ARG A 30 32.58 -0.58 -25.02
C ARG A 30 34.10 -0.66 -24.90
N ALA A 31 34.83 0.18 -25.63
CA ALA A 31 36.29 0.26 -25.51
C ALA A 31 36.73 0.69 -24.10
N ASN A 32 36.06 1.70 -23.53
CA ASN A 32 36.33 2.16 -22.16
C ASN A 32 36.01 1.06 -21.12
N LEU A 33 34.90 0.34 -21.28
CA LEU A 33 34.57 -0.78 -20.40
C LEU A 33 35.64 -1.88 -20.45
N LEU A 34 36.04 -2.28 -21.66
CA LEU A 34 37.06 -3.30 -21.88
C LEU A 34 38.42 -2.89 -21.29
N LEU A 35 38.82 -1.63 -21.47
CA LEU A 35 40.06 -1.09 -20.92
C LEU A 35 40.07 -1.07 -19.39
N LEU A 36 38.93 -0.73 -18.76
CA LEU A 36 38.84 -0.56 -17.31
C LEU A 36 38.64 -1.88 -16.54
N THR A 37 37.93 -2.84 -17.13
CA THR A 37 37.49 -4.04 -16.42
C THR A 37 37.78 -5.35 -17.15
N GLY A 38 38.28 -5.30 -18.39
CA GLY A 38 38.45 -6.48 -19.24
C GLY A 38 37.14 -7.03 -19.79
N LYS A 39 35.99 -6.41 -19.52
CA LYS A 39 34.65 -6.90 -19.88
C LYS A 39 33.92 -5.90 -20.78
N ARG A 40 33.15 -6.42 -21.74
CA ARG A 40 32.41 -5.59 -22.72
C ARG A 40 31.00 -5.21 -22.29
N SER A 41 30.50 -5.78 -21.20
CA SER A 41 29.14 -5.55 -20.70
C SER A 41 29.12 -5.31 -19.19
N CYS A 42 28.28 -4.38 -18.74
CA CYS A 42 28.05 -4.13 -17.31
C CYS A 42 27.32 -5.27 -16.61
N LEU A 43 26.63 -6.15 -17.36
CA LEU A 43 25.97 -7.33 -16.80
C LEU A 43 26.98 -8.38 -16.35
N ASP A 44 28.14 -8.46 -16.99
CA ASP A 44 29.20 -9.44 -16.67
C ASP A 44 30.15 -8.93 -15.57
N MET A 45 30.00 -7.65 -15.18
CA MET A 45 30.84 -6.99 -14.20
C MET A 45 30.41 -7.27 -12.76
N GLU A 46 31.39 -7.35 -11.85
CA GLU A 46 31.12 -7.37 -10.41
C GLU A 46 30.95 -5.95 -9.87
N ILE A 47 30.49 -5.82 -8.62
CA ILE A 47 30.26 -4.50 -8.00
C ILE A 47 31.56 -3.67 -8.00
N LEU A 48 32.72 -4.29 -7.77
CA LEU A 48 34.02 -3.59 -7.79
C LEU A 48 34.37 -3.05 -9.18
N ASP A 49 34.12 -3.83 -10.22
CA ASP A 49 34.29 -3.39 -11.62
C ASP A 49 33.36 -2.21 -11.94
N LEU A 50 32.11 -2.28 -11.51
CA LEU A 50 31.12 -1.23 -11.72
C LEU A 50 31.45 0.05 -10.96
N VAL A 51 32.04 -0.05 -9.77
CA VAL A 51 32.55 1.10 -9.01
C VAL A 51 33.68 1.78 -9.78
N LYS A 52 34.65 1.03 -10.33
CA LYS A 52 35.74 1.57 -11.14
C LYS A 52 35.22 2.32 -12.38
N VAL A 53 34.28 1.72 -13.11
CA VAL A 53 33.66 2.37 -14.28
C VAL A 53 32.94 3.65 -13.88
N LEU A 54 32.20 3.63 -12.78
CA LEU A 54 31.48 4.80 -12.29
C LEU A 54 32.43 5.93 -11.83
N GLU A 55 33.57 5.59 -11.22
CA GLU A 55 34.62 6.54 -10.86
C GLU A 55 35.30 7.15 -12.09
N PHE A 56 35.56 6.35 -13.12
CA PHE A 56 36.03 6.86 -14.42
C PHE A 56 35.04 7.84 -15.05
N LEU A 57 33.74 7.53 -15.05
CA LEU A 57 32.75 8.47 -15.58
C LEU A 57 32.73 9.77 -14.78
N LYS A 58 32.87 9.71 -13.45
CA LYS A 58 32.97 10.91 -12.59
C LYS A 58 34.19 11.75 -12.93
N SER A 59 35.35 11.14 -13.15
CA SER A 59 36.57 11.87 -13.54
C SER A 59 36.43 12.52 -14.91
N LYS A 60 35.60 11.96 -15.80
CA LYS A 60 35.20 12.56 -17.09
C LYS A 60 34.08 13.60 -17.01
N GLY A 61 33.64 13.96 -15.80
CA GLY A 61 32.65 15.02 -15.59
C GLY A 61 31.22 14.54 -15.36
N PHE A 62 31.00 13.22 -15.18
CA PHE A 62 29.70 12.73 -14.73
C PHE A 62 29.42 13.24 -13.31
N LYS A 63 28.43 14.14 -13.21
CA LYS A 63 27.92 14.63 -11.94
C LYS A 63 26.59 13.97 -11.67
N PHE A 64 26.44 13.35 -10.49
CA PHE A 64 25.14 12.89 -10.02
C PHE A 64 24.20 14.08 -9.91
N LYS A 65 23.25 14.16 -10.84
CA LYS A 65 22.01 14.86 -10.56
C LYS A 65 21.17 13.86 -9.79
N ALA A 66 21.19 13.96 -8.46
CA ALA A 66 20.01 13.54 -7.72
C ALA A 66 18.87 14.29 -8.40
N GLY A 67 17.97 13.58 -9.10
CA GLY A 67 16.78 14.21 -9.62
C GLY A 67 16.22 15.02 -8.47
N LYS A 68 15.88 16.31 -8.70
CA LYS A 68 15.14 17.07 -7.69
C LYS A 68 14.04 16.12 -7.25
N ALA A 69 14.13 15.61 -6.03
CA ALA A 69 12.95 15.08 -5.37
C ALA A 69 12.00 16.24 -5.55
N THR A 70 10.98 16.08 -6.39
CA THR A 70 9.89 17.03 -6.46
C THR A 70 9.57 17.25 -5.01
N LYS A 71 9.92 18.45 -4.50
CA LYS A 71 9.67 18.84 -3.11
C LYS A 71 8.27 18.32 -2.89
N SER A 72 8.12 17.35 -1.99
CA SER A 72 6.82 16.78 -1.70
C SER A 72 5.94 17.99 -1.50
N ALA A 73 5.08 18.29 -2.49
CA ALA A 73 4.10 19.33 -2.32
C ALA A 73 3.47 18.96 -0.99
N LYS A 74 3.48 19.88 -0.01
CA LYS A 74 2.77 19.68 1.26
C LYS A 74 1.48 18.99 0.85
N ARG A 75 1.31 17.70 1.22
CA ARG A 75 0.23 16.89 0.67
C ARG A 75 -1.01 17.74 0.87
N ALA A 76 -1.70 18.06 -0.22
CA ALA A 76 -2.93 18.84 -0.13
C ALA A 76 -3.81 18.17 0.94
N ALA A 77 -4.56 18.96 1.68
CA ALA A 77 -5.47 18.41 2.67
C ALA A 77 -6.33 17.32 1.99
N PRO A 78 -6.54 16.15 2.65
CA PRO A 78 -7.31 15.07 2.05
C PRO A 78 -8.66 15.57 1.53
N THR A 79 -8.97 15.25 0.28
CA THR A 79 -10.22 15.65 -0.37
C THR A 79 -11.35 14.69 -0.02
N GLN A 80 -12.60 15.06 -0.31
CA GLN A 80 -13.74 14.14 -0.20
C GLN A 80 -13.57 12.92 -1.12
N LEU A 81 -12.99 13.10 -2.30
CA LEU A 81 -12.68 12.01 -3.21
C LEU A 81 -11.65 11.05 -2.59
N ASP A 82 -10.63 11.57 -1.88
CA ASP A 82 -9.67 10.73 -1.15
C ASP A 82 -10.37 9.93 -0.05
N LYS A 83 -11.37 10.51 0.64
CA LYS A 83 -12.18 9.81 1.63
C LYS A 83 -13.00 8.67 1.01
N LEU A 84 -13.63 8.90 -0.13
CA LEU A 84 -14.37 7.87 -0.86
C LEU A 84 -13.46 6.69 -1.24
N ARG A 85 -12.29 7.00 -1.81
CA ARG A 85 -11.26 6.00 -2.15
C ARG A 85 -10.73 5.27 -0.92
N TYR A 86 -10.52 5.98 0.19
CA TYR A 86 -10.05 5.38 1.43
C TYR A 86 -11.01 4.33 1.97
N ILE A 87 -12.31 4.61 1.98
CA ILE A 87 -13.32 3.64 2.44
C ILE A 87 -13.33 2.41 1.52
N TRP A 88 -13.31 2.61 0.20
CA TRP A 88 -13.26 1.50 -0.77
C TRP A 88 -12.04 0.60 -0.58
N ILE A 89 -10.85 1.20 -0.44
CA ILE A 89 -9.61 0.46 -0.18
C ILE A 89 -9.69 -0.28 1.15
N THR A 90 -10.28 0.33 2.18
CA THR A 90 -10.46 -0.29 3.49
C THR A 90 -11.36 -1.52 3.38
N MET A 91 -12.49 -1.40 2.70
CA MET A 91 -13.39 -2.54 2.46
C MET A 91 -12.69 -3.68 1.70
N ASN A 92 -11.86 -3.36 0.71
CA ASN A 92 -11.08 -4.38 -0.01
C ASN A 92 -10.03 -5.06 0.87
N LYS A 93 -9.35 -4.32 1.74
CA LYS A 93 -8.36 -4.89 2.68
C LYS A 93 -9.00 -5.79 3.74
N GLN A 94 -10.30 -5.65 3.94
CA GLN A 94 -11.12 -6.47 4.83
C GLN A 94 -11.87 -7.57 4.04
N ASP A 95 -11.48 -7.79 2.79
CA ASP A 95 -12.02 -8.83 1.89
C ASP A 95 -13.54 -8.74 1.65
N PHE A 96 -14.17 -7.58 1.91
CA PHE A 96 -15.59 -7.36 1.62
C PHE A 96 -15.86 -7.12 0.13
N LEU A 97 -14.83 -6.84 -0.66
CA LEU A 97 -14.94 -6.57 -2.09
C LEU A 97 -14.23 -7.66 -2.89
N LYS A 98 -14.88 -8.10 -3.98
CA LYS A 98 -14.25 -9.00 -4.96
C LYS A 98 -13.19 -8.30 -5.80
N ASP A 99 -13.37 -7.00 -6.06
CA ASP A 99 -12.46 -6.15 -6.83
C ASP A 99 -12.38 -4.77 -6.19
N GLY A 100 -11.24 -4.49 -5.55
CA GLY A 100 -10.93 -3.20 -4.91
C GLY A 100 -10.28 -2.17 -5.82
N SER A 101 -10.22 -2.38 -7.14
CA SER A 101 -9.60 -1.43 -8.07
C SER A 101 -10.34 -0.08 -8.14
N ASP A 102 -9.63 0.99 -8.51
CA ASP A 102 -10.24 2.31 -8.74
C ASP A 102 -11.25 2.27 -9.90
N ASN A 103 -11.04 1.38 -10.88
CA ASN A 103 -11.99 1.13 -11.96
C ASN A 103 -13.31 0.54 -11.44
N ALA A 104 -13.25 -0.41 -10.50
CA ALA A 104 -14.44 -0.97 -9.86
C ALA A 104 -15.20 0.09 -9.05
N LEU A 105 -14.47 0.95 -8.31
CA LEU A 105 -15.07 2.09 -7.61
C LEU A 105 -15.75 3.06 -8.60
N ASN A 106 -15.09 3.38 -9.72
CA ASN A 106 -15.64 4.25 -10.74
C ASN A 106 -16.94 3.67 -11.33
N ASN A 107 -16.93 2.38 -11.71
CA ASN A 107 -18.11 1.69 -12.24
C ASN A 107 -19.27 1.64 -11.22
N TRP A 108 -18.97 1.35 -9.95
CA TRP A 108 -19.98 1.39 -8.89
C TRP A 108 -20.58 2.80 -8.76
N SER A 109 -19.76 3.85 -8.79
CA SER A 109 -20.20 5.25 -8.70
C SER A 109 -21.05 5.69 -9.88
N MET A 110 -20.76 5.23 -11.10
CA MET A 110 -21.57 5.47 -12.30
C MET A 110 -23.00 4.92 -12.12
N GLY A 111 -23.14 3.74 -11.50
CA GLY A 111 -24.44 3.15 -11.20
C GLY A 111 -25.25 4.00 -10.21
N GLN A 112 -24.59 4.51 -9.16
CA GLN A 112 -25.25 5.31 -8.13
C GLN A 112 -25.60 6.72 -8.60
N THR A 113 -24.74 7.35 -9.39
CA THR A 113 -24.88 8.75 -9.81
C THR A 113 -26.01 8.99 -10.79
N LYS A 114 -26.47 7.98 -11.53
CA LYS A 114 -27.69 8.09 -12.36
C LYS A 114 -28.89 8.58 -11.56
N ARG A 115 -29.04 8.13 -10.31
CA ARG A 115 -30.14 8.55 -9.42
C ARG A 115 -29.94 9.94 -8.82
N LEU A 116 -28.70 10.43 -8.81
CA LEU A 116 -28.30 11.69 -8.20
C LEU A 116 -28.16 12.83 -9.22
N ASN A 117 -28.27 12.53 -10.52
CA ASN A 117 -27.98 13.44 -11.62
C ASN A 117 -28.97 13.25 -12.78
N ASP A 118 -30.27 13.33 -12.47
CA ASP A 118 -31.38 13.31 -13.44
C ASP A 118 -31.31 12.19 -14.48
N GLY A 119 -30.92 10.98 -14.06
CA GLY A 119 -30.80 9.80 -14.93
C GLY A 119 -29.46 9.69 -15.68
N THR A 120 -28.61 10.72 -15.64
CA THR A 120 -27.34 10.76 -16.38
C THR A 120 -26.17 10.32 -15.49
N ALA A 121 -25.47 9.25 -15.89
CA ALA A 121 -24.30 8.77 -15.16
C ALA A 121 -23.10 9.73 -15.30
N ILE A 122 -22.34 9.90 -14.23
CA ILE A 122 -21.07 10.63 -14.28
C ILE A 122 -19.93 9.63 -14.48
N ALA A 123 -19.25 9.74 -15.62
CA ALA A 123 -18.30 8.72 -16.09
C ALA A 123 -16.99 8.63 -15.28
N LYS A 124 -16.62 9.69 -14.56
CA LYS A 124 -15.36 9.78 -13.81
C LYS A 124 -15.59 10.36 -12.42
N LEU A 125 -14.95 9.76 -11.42
CA LEU A 125 -14.99 10.23 -10.03
C LEU A 125 -14.56 11.69 -9.88
N GLU A 126 -13.59 12.16 -10.67
CA GLU A 126 -13.08 13.54 -10.64
C GLU A 126 -14.11 14.57 -11.11
N TRP A 127 -15.19 14.15 -11.78
CA TRP A 127 -16.25 15.03 -12.28
C TRP A 127 -17.44 15.14 -11.32
N LEU A 128 -17.39 14.44 -10.19
CA LEU A 128 -18.46 14.47 -9.20
C LEU A 128 -18.49 15.81 -8.46
N GLN A 129 -19.69 16.39 -8.39
CA GLN A 129 -19.94 17.57 -7.57
C GLN A 129 -19.86 17.21 -6.06
N PRO A 130 -19.52 18.16 -5.18
CA PRO A 130 -19.33 17.90 -3.75
C PRO A 130 -20.53 17.26 -3.04
N ASN A 131 -21.76 17.62 -3.42
CA ASN A 131 -22.98 17.03 -2.89
C ASN A 131 -23.13 15.54 -3.28
N MET A 132 -22.80 15.20 -4.52
CA MET A 132 -22.79 13.82 -5.02
C MET A 132 -21.69 12.99 -4.34
N LEU A 133 -20.49 13.55 -4.18
CA LEU A 133 -19.41 12.90 -3.42
C LEU A 133 -19.84 12.59 -1.98
N ASN A 134 -20.45 13.55 -1.29
CA ASN A 134 -20.98 13.31 0.06
C ASN A 134 -22.03 12.20 0.07
N ALA A 135 -22.99 12.22 -0.86
CA ALA A 135 -24.01 11.18 -0.95
C ALA A 135 -23.40 9.79 -1.19
N LEU A 136 -22.37 9.69 -2.04
CA LEU A 136 -21.67 8.42 -2.30
C LEU A 136 -20.86 7.95 -1.09
N ILE A 137 -20.21 8.86 -0.37
CA ILE A 137 -19.48 8.54 0.87
C ILE A 137 -20.43 7.93 1.91
N GLU A 138 -21.60 8.55 2.12
CA GLU A 138 -22.57 8.03 3.10
C GLU A 138 -23.21 6.71 2.63
N GLN A 139 -23.47 6.54 1.33
CA GLN A 139 -23.90 5.25 0.78
C GLN A 139 -22.86 4.15 1.01
N LEU A 140 -21.58 4.45 0.77
CA LEU A 140 -20.48 3.50 0.93
C LEU A 140 -20.27 3.14 2.40
N LYS A 141 -20.32 4.12 3.31
CA LYS A 141 -20.29 3.87 4.76
C LYS A 141 -21.43 2.97 5.20
N ASN A 142 -22.65 3.25 4.77
CA ASN A 142 -23.81 2.45 5.15
C ASN A 142 -23.69 1.02 4.64
N TRP A 143 -23.15 0.82 3.43
CA TRP A 143 -22.85 -0.52 2.93
C TRP A 143 -21.78 -1.21 3.76
N HIS A 144 -20.67 -0.53 4.05
CA HIS A 144 -19.61 -1.06 4.88
C HIS A 144 -20.09 -1.45 6.27
N ILE A 145 -20.90 -0.61 6.93
CA ILE A 145 -21.50 -0.90 8.24
C ILE A 145 -22.33 -2.19 8.20
N ARG A 146 -23.12 -2.42 7.14
CA ARG A 146 -23.90 -3.67 7.01
C ARG A 146 -22.99 -4.90 6.98
N MET A 147 -21.95 -4.86 6.16
CA MET A 147 -20.98 -5.97 6.04
C MET A 147 -20.19 -6.17 7.34
N LEU A 148 -19.80 -5.08 8.00
CA LEU A 148 -19.09 -5.13 9.28
C LEU A 148 -19.95 -5.77 10.38
N ASN A 149 -21.22 -5.37 10.51
CA ASN A 149 -22.11 -5.96 11.51
C ASN A 149 -22.27 -7.46 11.28
N GLU A 150 -22.54 -7.88 10.04
CA GLU A 150 -22.68 -9.30 9.70
C GLU A 150 -21.42 -10.11 10.04
N ALA A 151 -20.24 -9.57 9.73
CA ALA A 151 -18.98 -10.23 10.04
C ALA A 151 -18.66 -10.25 11.55
N ILE A 152 -18.94 -9.16 12.27
CA ILE A 152 -18.77 -9.07 13.71
C ILE A 152 -19.70 -10.05 14.42
N ASP A 153 -20.96 -10.15 14.00
CA ASP A 153 -21.94 -11.08 14.58
C ASP A 153 -21.49 -12.54 14.42
N HIS A 154 -20.75 -12.86 13.36
CA HIS A 154 -20.13 -14.18 13.17
C HIS A 154 -18.86 -14.39 14.00
N GLN A 155 -17.96 -13.40 14.07
CA GLN A 155 -16.65 -13.55 14.70
C GLN A 155 -16.71 -13.41 16.23
N TYR A 156 -17.57 -12.53 16.74
CA TYR A 156 -17.62 -12.18 18.16
C TYR A 156 -17.90 -13.39 19.08
N PRO A 157 -18.89 -14.27 18.80
CA PRO A 157 -19.15 -15.43 19.65
C PRO A 157 -17.94 -16.37 19.78
N ALA A 158 -17.17 -16.54 18.71
CA ALA A 158 -15.99 -17.40 18.72
C ALA A 158 -14.90 -16.84 19.66
N VAL A 159 -14.61 -15.54 19.56
CA VAL A 159 -13.63 -14.89 20.44
C VAL A 159 -14.13 -14.84 21.88
N ALA A 160 -15.43 -14.62 22.10
CA ALA A 160 -16.04 -14.63 23.42
C ALA A 160 -15.90 -16.00 24.11
N LEU A 161 -16.07 -17.10 23.36
CA LEU A 161 -15.86 -18.46 23.87
C LEU A 161 -14.39 -18.70 24.26
N LEU A 162 -13.45 -18.33 23.39
CA LEU A 162 -12.00 -18.42 23.69
C LEU A 162 -11.65 -17.63 24.96
N SER A 163 -12.27 -16.47 25.16
CA SER A 163 -12.10 -15.67 26.36
C SER A 163 -12.64 -16.37 27.61
N GLN A 164 -13.80 -17.03 27.52
CA GLN A 164 -14.42 -17.75 28.64
C GLN A 164 -13.62 -19.00 29.04
N GLU A 165 -13.05 -19.69 28.05
CA GLU A 165 -12.23 -20.89 28.25
C GLU A 165 -10.79 -20.55 28.68
N GLY A 166 -10.44 -19.27 28.79
CA GLY A 166 -9.08 -18.83 29.16
C GLY A 166 -8.03 -19.15 28.10
N GLN A 167 -8.44 -19.29 26.84
CA GLN A 167 -7.58 -19.68 25.71
C GLN A 167 -6.93 -18.48 25.01
N LEU A 168 -7.37 -17.24 25.31
CA LEU A 168 -6.74 -16.04 24.78
C LEU A 168 -5.42 -15.74 25.52
N SER A 169 -4.40 -15.31 24.77
CA SER A 169 -3.20 -14.70 25.38
C SER A 169 -3.60 -13.46 26.20
N PRO A 170 -2.83 -13.06 27.23
CA PRO A 170 -3.13 -11.84 28.00
C PRO A 170 -3.29 -10.59 27.13
N GLU A 171 -2.53 -10.50 26.04
CA GLU A 171 -2.59 -9.42 25.05
C GLU A 171 -3.90 -9.45 24.25
N ASN A 172 -4.31 -10.63 23.76
CA ASN A 172 -5.57 -10.81 23.02
C ASN A 172 -6.79 -10.62 23.94
N TYR A 173 -6.70 -11.03 25.21
CA TYR A 173 -7.75 -10.79 26.21
C TYR A 173 -7.93 -9.30 26.47
N GLN A 174 -6.83 -8.56 26.68
CA GLN A 174 -6.90 -7.11 26.86
C GLN A 174 -7.50 -6.42 25.62
N ALA A 175 -7.10 -6.84 24.41
CA ALA A 175 -7.69 -6.34 23.17
C ALA A 175 -9.20 -6.66 23.05
N PHE A 176 -9.64 -7.83 23.53
CA PHE A 176 -11.05 -8.22 23.57
C PHE A 176 -11.86 -7.37 24.55
N VAL A 177 -11.32 -7.01 25.71
CA VAL A 177 -12.00 -6.11 26.66
C VAL A 177 -12.16 -4.70 26.04
N GLU A 178 -11.11 -4.17 25.41
CA GLU A 178 -11.17 -2.85 24.76
C GLU A 178 -12.15 -2.79 23.58
N LEU A 179 -12.28 -3.88 22.81
CA LEU A 179 -13.23 -3.92 21.70
C LEU A 179 -14.68 -4.05 22.20
N ASP A 180 -14.94 -4.76 23.32
CA ASP A 180 -16.29 -4.85 23.89
C ASP A 180 -16.78 -3.47 24.37
N GLU A 181 -15.91 -2.68 25.00
CA GLU A 181 -16.22 -1.30 25.36
C GLU A 181 -16.58 -0.46 24.12
N LYS A 182 -15.81 -0.60 23.03
CA LYS A 182 -16.08 0.09 21.74
C LYS A 182 -17.40 -0.35 21.11
N LEU A 183 -17.80 -1.62 21.27
CA LEU A 183 -19.09 -2.13 20.77
C LEU A 183 -20.30 -1.58 21.54
N ARG A 184 -20.13 -1.28 22.83
CA ARG A 184 -21.15 -0.64 23.68
C ARG A 184 -21.27 0.86 23.43
N ALA A 185 -20.21 1.49 22.92
CA ALA A 185 -20.22 2.90 22.53
C ALA A 185 -21.01 3.16 21.22
N LYS A 186 -21.03 4.43 20.78
CA LYS A 186 -21.71 4.81 19.52
C LYS A 186 -21.10 4.06 18.32
N ARG A 187 -21.95 3.32 17.60
CA ARG A 187 -21.56 2.55 16.41
C ARG A 187 -21.40 3.47 15.19
N THR A 188 -20.17 3.85 14.87
CA THR A 188 -19.81 4.53 13.62
C THR A 188 -19.12 3.55 12.67
N GLN A 189 -18.96 3.94 11.40
CA GLN A 189 -18.23 3.11 10.43
C GLN A 189 -16.79 2.86 10.89
N GLU A 190 -16.10 3.89 11.39
CA GLU A 190 -14.73 3.78 11.85
C GLU A 190 -14.59 2.89 13.10
N SER A 191 -15.53 3.00 14.06
CA SER A 191 -15.49 2.18 15.27
C SER A 191 -15.75 0.70 14.96
N LEU A 192 -16.78 0.40 14.16
CA LEU A 192 -17.07 -0.98 13.73
C LEU A 192 -15.93 -1.59 12.90
N SER A 193 -15.32 -0.79 12.01
CA SER A 193 -14.15 -1.24 11.25
C SER A 193 -12.97 -1.58 12.16
N GLY A 194 -12.78 -0.82 13.25
CA GLY A 194 -11.76 -1.12 14.25
C GLY A 194 -12.05 -2.43 15.01
N VAL A 195 -13.31 -2.65 15.40
CA VAL A 195 -13.74 -3.89 16.08
C VAL A 195 -13.51 -5.10 15.19
N TYR A 196 -13.96 -5.06 13.93
CA TYR A 196 -13.75 -6.16 12.97
C TYR A 196 -12.27 -6.51 12.80
N ASN A 197 -11.40 -5.49 12.66
CA ASN A 197 -9.97 -5.71 12.52
C ASN A 197 -9.37 -6.37 13.77
N ALA A 198 -9.81 -5.98 14.97
CA ALA A 198 -9.35 -6.56 16.22
C ALA A 198 -9.78 -8.02 16.36
N LEU A 199 -11.06 -8.33 16.09
CA LEU A 199 -11.58 -9.71 16.10
C LEU A 199 -10.84 -10.59 15.08
N SER A 200 -10.67 -10.10 13.86
CA SER A 200 -9.95 -10.83 12.81
C SER A 200 -8.48 -11.08 13.17
N LEU A 201 -7.83 -10.14 13.87
CA LEU A 201 -6.46 -10.31 14.35
C LEU A 201 -6.36 -11.36 15.46
N ILE A 202 -7.25 -11.31 16.46
CA ILE A 202 -7.30 -12.31 17.55
C ILE A 202 -7.47 -13.72 16.97
N LEU A 203 -8.45 -13.90 16.07
CA LEU A 203 -8.70 -15.17 15.40
C LEU A 203 -7.53 -15.64 14.53
N SER A 204 -6.77 -14.72 13.93
CA SER A 204 -5.59 -15.08 13.13
C SER A 204 -4.41 -15.52 13.99
N ASN A 205 -4.19 -14.85 15.12
CA ASN A 205 -3.12 -15.17 16.07
C ASN A 205 -3.35 -16.53 16.73
N ASP A 206 -4.57 -16.79 17.19
CA ASP A 206 -4.86 -18.02 17.97
C ASP A 206 -5.13 -19.25 17.08
N ASN A 207 -5.51 -19.07 15.81
CA ASN A 207 -5.45 -20.15 14.81
C ASN A 207 -4.02 -20.61 14.47
N SER A 208 -2.99 -19.83 14.86
CA SER A 208 -1.58 -20.13 14.62
C SER A 208 -0.84 -20.70 15.83
N ALA A 209 -1.50 -20.79 17.00
CA ALA A 209 -0.91 -21.43 18.17
C ALA A 209 -0.89 -22.95 17.94
N PRO A 210 0.27 -23.63 18.02
CA PRO A 210 0.27 -25.08 18.02
C PRO A 210 -0.54 -25.54 19.22
N LYS A 211 -1.54 -26.39 18.99
CA LYS A 211 -2.10 -27.25 20.03
C LYS A 211 -0.91 -27.94 20.69
N GLN A 212 -0.45 -27.42 21.82
CA GLN A 212 0.48 -28.17 22.65
C GLN A 212 -0.31 -29.39 23.09
N ALA A 213 0.09 -30.52 22.51
CA ALA A 213 -0.38 -31.82 22.89
C ALA A 213 -0.18 -31.95 24.40
N GLY A 214 -1.28 -32.16 25.10
CA GLY A 214 -1.21 -32.79 26.41
C GLY A 214 -0.72 -34.21 26.21
N ASP A 215 0.35 -34.54 26.90
CA ASP A 215 0.61 -35.82 27.56
C ASP A 215 1.34 -35.51 28.88
#